data_AF-A0A8T3D7J5-F1
#
_entry.id   AF-A0A8T3D7J5-F1
#
_cell.length_a   1.000
_cell.length_b   1.000
_cell.length_c   1.000
_cell.angle_alpha   90.00
_cell.angle_beta   90.00
_cell.angle_gamma   90.00
#
_symmetry.space_group_name_H-M   'P 1'
#
loop_
_entity.id
_entity.type
_entity.pdbx_description
1 polymer ?
#
loop_
_entity_poly.entity_id
_entity_poly.type
_entity_poly.pdbx_seq_one_letter_code
_entity_poly.pdbx_strand_id
1 'polypeptide(L)'
;MAIFSVYVVNKAGGLIYQYDNYVPRAEAEKTFSFPLDLVLKIHDEKVVVAFGQRDGIRVGHAVLSINGVDVNGKYTADGKEIIEYLKDASNYPVSIRFGRARLTSNEKLMLASMFHSLFAIGSQLSPEVGSSGIEMLETDTFKLHCFQTLTGIKFIVLADPRQAGIDALLRKIYEIYSDFALKNPFYSLEMPIRCELFDQNLKSALEIAEKAGTFGPGS
;
A
#
# COMPACT_ATOMS: atom_id res chain seq x y z
N MET A 1 7.00 11.56 5.68
CA MET A 1 6.66 11.32 4.27
C MET A 1 5.16 11.40 4.15
N ALA A 2 4.68 12.31 3.32
CA ALA A 2 3.25 12.60 3.12
C ALA A 2 2.71 11.87 1.89
N ILE A 3 3.57 11.44 0.97
CA ILE A 3 3.20 10.57 -0.15
C ILE A 3 3.56 9.14 0.26
N PHE A 4 2.60 8.23 0.21
CA PHE A 4 2.73 6.85 0.69
C PHE A 4 3.21 5.90 -0.41
N SER A 5 2.63 5.99 -1.61
CA SER A 5 3.02 5.12 -2.73
C SER A 5 2.51 5.64 -4.08
N VAL A 6 3.11 5.12 -5.14
CA VAL A 6 2.78 5.39 -6.55
C VAL A 6 2.53 4.06 -7.25
N TYR A 7 1.48 4.01 -8.06
CA TYR A 7 1.17 2.88 -8.93
C TYR A 7 0.94 3.37 -10.36
N VAL A 8 1.45 2.61 -11.34
CA VAL A 8 1.14 2.82 -12.76
C VAL A 8 0.45 1.58 -13.27
N VAL A 9 -0.77 1.75 -13.75
CA VAL A 9 -1.65 0.68 -14.22
C VAL A 9 -1.92 0.86 -15.70
N ASN A 10 -1.74 -0.20 -16.48
CA ASN A 10 -1.97 -0.17 -17.92
C ASN A 10 -3.48 -0.14 -18.27
N LYS A 11 -3.78 -0.04 -19.56
CA LYS A 11 -5.16 -0.01 -20.07
C LYS A 11 -5.94 -1.29 -19.73
N ALA A 12 -5.29 -2.43 -19.56
CA ALA A 12 -5.91 -3.71 -19.22
C ALA A 12 -6.06 -3.94 -17.70
N GLY A 13 -5.64 -2.99 -16.85
CA GLY A 13 -5.69 -3.14 -15.40
C GLY A 13 -4.45 -3.82 -14.79
N GLY A 14 -3.45 -4.15 -15.62
CA GLY A 14 -2.18 -4.70 -15.16
C GLY A 14 -1.28 -3.64 -14.53
N LEU A 15 -0.70 -3.96 -13.37
CA LEU A 15 0.28 -3.12 -12.69
C LEU A 15 1.63 -3.20 -13.41
N ILE A 16 2.07 -2.09 -14.01
CA ILE A 16 3.33 -2.01 -14.76
C ILE A 16 4.43 -1.28 -13.99
N TYR A 17 4.09 -0.57 -12.91
CA TYR A 17 5.08 0.02 -12.03
C TYR A 17 4.49 0.25 -10.64
N GLN A 18 5.31 0.11 -9.60
CA GLN A 18 4.95 0.45 -8.23
C GLN A 18 6.14 1.00 -7.47
N TYR A 19 5.88 1.94 -6.57
CA TYR A 19 6.87 2.47 -5.65
C TYR A 19 6.20 2.75 -4.30
N ASP A 20 6.75 2.20 -3.22
CA ASP A 20 6.31 2.52 -1.86
C ASP A 20 7.31 3.50 -1.23
N ASN A 21 6.80 4.61 -0.72
CA ASN A 21 7.55 5.66 -0.04
C ASN A 21 7.31 5.62 1.48
N TYR A 22 7.02 4.43 2.02
CA TYR A 22 6.53 4.25 3.39
C TYR A 22 7.56 3.58 4.31
N VAL A 23 7.70 4.16 5.51
CA VAL A 23 8.36 3.55 6.67
C VAL A 23 7.27 3.16 7.68
N PRO A 24 7.19 1.89 8.13
CA PRO A 24 6.21 1.44 9.13
C PRO A 24 6.18 2.33 10.38
N ARG A 25 5.06 3.05 10.59
CA ARG A 25 4.91 4.03 11.68
C ARG A 25 4.44 3.47 13.02
N ALA A 26 4.07 2.20 13.12
CA ALA A 26 3.63 1.62 14.41
C ALA A 26 3.80 0.10 14.42
N GLU A 27 4.94 -0.34 14.95
CA GLU A 27 5.13 -1.69 15.47
C GLU A 27 4.99 -1.63 16.98
N ALA A 28 4.21 -2.54 17.56
CA ALA A 28 4.02 -2.65 19.00
C ALA A 28 4.57 -4.00 19.44
N GLU A 29 5.64 -3.99 20.24
CA GLU A 29 6.20 -5.19 20.84
C GLU A 29 5.82 -5.26 22.31
N LYS A 30 5.29 -6.41 22.74
CA LYS A 30 4.85 -6.62 24.11
C LYS A 30 5.06 -8.07 24.54
N THR A 31 5.40 -8.24 25.81
CA THR A 31 5.45 -9.54 26.47
C THR A 31 4.09 -9.90 27.06
N PHE A 32 3.63 -11.12 26.77
CA PHE A 32 2.36 -11.66 27.22
C PHE A 32 2.57 -12.82 28.19
N SER A 33 1.59 -13.01 29.08
CA SER A 33 1.43 -14.18 29.93
C SER A 33 0.29 -15.04 29.40
N PHE A 34 0.21 -16.30 29.83
CA PHE A 34 -0.88 -17.19 29.45
C PHE A 34 -2.14 -16.93 30.32
N PRO A 35 -3.36 -16.92 29.75
CA PRO A 35 -3.67 -16.95 28.32
C PRO A 35 -3.49 -15.56 27.67
N LEU A 36 -3.33 -15.55 26.34
CA LEU A 36 -3.27 -14.31 25.57
C LEU A 36 -4.56 -13.49 25.73
N ASP A 37 -4.43 -12.19 25.97
CA ASP A 37 -5.55 -11.24 26.11
C ASP A 37 -6.11 -10.74 24.76
N LEU A 38 -5.57 -11.26 23.65
CA LEU A 38 -5.96 -10.96 22.28
C LEU A 38 -6.50 -12.21 21.59
N VAL A 39 -7.49 -12.04 20.72
CA VAL A 39 -7.97 -13.11 19.85
C VAL A 39 -7.26 -13.00 18.52
N LEU A 40 -6.52 -14.05 18.14
CA LEU A 40 -5.81 -14.13 16.87
C LEU A 40 -6.54 -15.06 15.90
N LYS A 41 -6.46 -14.77 14.60
CA LYS A 41 -6.96 -15.65 13.52
C LYS A 41 -5.96 -15.70 12.37
N ILE A 42 -6.02 -16.77 11.58
CA ILE A 42 -5.30 -16.83 10.30
C ILE A 42 -6.15 -16.13 9.24
N HIS A 43 -5.51 -15.24 8.48
CA HIS A 43 -6.07 -14.56 7.33
C HIS A 43 -4.99 -14.37 6.28
N ASP A 44 -5.21 -14.85 5.05
CA ASP A 44 -4.26 -14.78 3.93
C ASP A 44 -2.83 -15.21 4.30
N GLU A 45 -2.73 -16.41 4.91
CA GLU A 45 -1.46 -17.01 5.36
C GLU A 45 -0.70 -16.20 6.43
N LYS A 46 -1.33 -15.20 7.06
CA LYS A 46 -0.78 -14.38 8.15
C LYS A 46 -1.62 -14.56 9.41
N VAL A 47 -1.01 -14.49 10.59
CA VAL A 47 -1.76 -14.44 11.85
C VAL A 47 -2.04 -12.99 12.21
N VAL A 48 -3.33 -12.64 12.31
CA VAL A 48 -3.80 -11.28 12.56
C VAL A 48 -4.65 -11.20 13.82
N VAL A 49 -4.62 -10.04 14.48
CA VAL A 49 -5.49 -9.72 15.62
C VAL A 49 -6.93 -9.59 15.12
N ALA A 50 -7.79 -10.53 15.52
CA ALA A 50 -9.21 -10.54 15.23
C ALA A 50 -10.01 -9.69 16.22
N PHE A 51 -9.62 -9.72 17.50
CA PHE A 51 -10.29 -8.97 18.57
C PHE A 51 -9.32 -8.62 19.70
N GLY A 52 -9.59 -7.50 20.38
CA GLY A 52 -8.74 -6.92 21.42
C GLY A 52 -7.86 -5.79 20.86
N GLN A 53 -7.77 -4.68 21.62
CA GLN A 53 -6.89 -3.56 21.33
C GLN A 53 -6.28 -3.06 22.62
N ARG A 54 -4.95 -3.00 22.68
CA ARG A 54 -4.21 -2.58 23.86
C ARG A 54 -2.79 -2.20 23.52
N ASP A 55 -2.22 -1.23 24.22
CA ASP A 55 -0.78 -0.91 24.18
C ASP A 55 -0.23 -0.71 22.74
N GLY A 56 -1.03 -0.06 21.87
CA GLY A 56 -0.67 0.19 20.46
C GLY A 56 -1.03 -0.94 19.48
N ILE A 57 -1.46 -2.11 19.98
CA ILE A 57 -1.93 -3.22 19.16
C ILE A 57 -3.39 -2.97 18.76
N ARG A 58 -3.67 -3.09 17.46
CA ARG A 58 -5.00 -2.86 16.89
C ARG A 58 -5.50 -4.09 16.14
N VAL A 59 -6.81 -4.18 16.00
CA VAL A 59 -7.44 -5.19 15.14
C VAL A 59 -6.90 -5.06 13.70
N GLY A 60 -6.59 -6.19 13.08
CA GLY A 60 -5.96 -6.25 11.76
C GLY A 60 -4.42 -6.15 11.77
N HIS A 61 -3.78 -5.86 12.91
CA HIS A 61 -2.33 -6.03 13.01
C HIS A 61 -1.96 -7.50 12.85
N ALA A 62 -0.90 -7.77 12.09
CA ALA A 62 -0.32 -9.09 11.95
C ALA A 62 0.79 -9.30 12.99
N VAL A 63 1.01 -10.55 13.37
CA VAL A 63 2.20 -10.99 14.09
C VAL A 63 3.39 -10.87 13.13
N LEU A 64 4.40 -10.09 13.53
CA LEU A 64 5.62 -9.86 12.74
C LEU A 64 6.79 -10.68 13.27
N SER A 65 6.91 -10.78 14.60
CA SER A 65 7.94 -11.58 15.25
C SER A 65 7.47 -12.12 16.59
N ILE A 66 8.08 -13.23 17.02
CA ILE A 66 7.88 -13.87 18.32
C ILE A 66 9.25 -14.04 18.98
N ASN A 67 9.39 -13.58 20.22
CA ASN A 67 10.64 -13.57 20.99
C ASN A 67 11.82 -12.94 20.23
N GLY A 68 11.54 -11.87 19.47
CA GLY A 68 12.52 -11.16 18.65
C GLY A 68 12.88 -11.85 17.32
N VAL A 69 12.31 -13.03 17.03
CA VAL A 69 12.54 -13.76 15.77
C VAL A 69 11.35 -13.57 14.83
N ASP A 70 11.62 -13.10 13.62
CA ASP A 70 10.59 -12.86 12.60
C ASP A 70 9.84 -14.14 12.25
N VAL A 71 8.51 -14.03 12.11
CA VAL A 71 7.66 -15.16 11.72
C VAL A 71 7.58 -15.30 10.21
N ASN A 72 7.31 -16.52 9.74
CA ASN A 72 7.09 -16.80 8.33
C ASN A 72 5.61 -17.08 8.07
N GLY A 73 4.86 -16.01 7.75
CA GLY A 73 3.43 -16.09 7.51
C GLY A 73 2.67 -16.55 8.76
N LYS A 74 2.15 -17.78 8.74
CA LYS A 74 1.44 -18.40 9.86
C LYS A 74 2.29 -19.33 10.74
N TYR A 75 3.58 -19.46 10.41
CA TYR A 75 4.53 -20.33 11.09
C TYR A 75 5.59 -19.52 11.86
N THR A 76 6.05 -20.06 12.98
CA THR A 76 7.26 -19.58 13.65
C THR A 76 8.49 -19.87 12.80
N ALA A 77 9.65 -19.30 13.14
CA ALA A 77 10.91 -19.62 12.47
C ALA A 77 11.27 -21.12 12.53
N ASP A 78 10.80 -21.83 13.55
CA ASP A 78 10.99 -23.27 13.73
C ASP A 78 9.97 -24.13 12.96
N GLY A 79 9.09 -23.50 12.17
CA GLY A 79 8.09 -24.21 11.36
C GLY A 79 6.84 -24.68 12.12
N LYS A 80 6.69 -24.32 13.41
CA LYS A 80 5.47 -24.59 14.17
C LYS A 80 4.39 -23.57 13.82
N GLU A 81 3.13 -23.99 13.76
CA GLU A 81 2.04 -23.05 13.54
C GLU A 81 1.89 -22.10 14.74
N ILE A 82 1.83 -20.79 14.49
CA ILE A 82 1.83 -19.77 15.54
C ILE A 82 0.64 -19.94 16.49
N ILE A 83 -0.54 -20.27 15.96
CA ILE A 83 -1.75 -20.47 16.78
C ILE A 83 -1.57 -21.67 17.72
N GLU A 84 -0.92 -22.74 17.27
CA GLU A 84 -0.63 -23.89 18.13
C GLU A 84 0.44 -23.55 19.17
N TYR A 85 1.51 -22.86 18.76
CA TYR A 85 2.57 -22.39 19.65
C TYR A 85 2.03 -21.52 20.81
N LEU A 86 1.11 -20.59 20.51
CA LEU A 86 0.53 -19.68 21.51
C LEU A 86 -0.56 -20.31 22.39
N LYS A 87 -1.04 -21.51 22.06
CA LYS A 87 -1.98 -22.28 22.92
C LYS A 87 -1.29 -23.04 24.04
N ASP A 88 0.00 -23.33 23.89
CA ASP A 88 0.78 -24.05 24.88
C ASP A 88 1.31 -23.08 25.96
N ALA A 89 0.87 -23.29 27.20
CA ALA A 89 1.24 -22.45 28.34
C ALA A 89 2.74 -22.51 28.68
N SER A 90 3.45 -23.57 28.27
CA SER A 90 4.89 -23.72 28.53
C SER A 90 5.76 -22.75 27.71
N ASN A 91 5.21 -22.17 26.64
CA ASN A 91 5.91 -21.19 25.80
C ASN A 91 5.84 -19.76 26.35
N TYR A 92 5.17 -19.54 27.48
CA TYR A 92 5.04 -18.23 28.12
C TYR A 92 6.05 -18.04 29.26
N PRO A 93 6.51 -16.81 29.52
CA PRO A 93 6.14 -15.55 28.87
C PRO A 93 6.69 -15.42 27.45
N VAL A 94 5.91 -14.81 26.56
CA VAL A 94 6.25 -14.67 25.13
C VAL A 94 6.22 -13.20 24.71
N SER A 95 7.29 -12.71 24.06
CA SER A 95 7.29 -11.40 23.41
C SER A 95 6.71 -11.52 22.00
N ILE A 96 5.75 -10.68 21.64
CA ILE A 96 5.16 -10.67 20.30
C ILE A 96 5.19 -9.25 19.77
N ARG A 97 5.73 -9.08 18.55
CA ARG A 97 5.68 -7.83 17.80
C ARG A 97 4.51 -7.86 16.83
N PHE A 98 3.64 -6.87 16.93
CA PHE A 98 2.49 -6.67 16.07
C PHE A 98 2.66 -5.42 15.21
N GLY A 99 2.17 -5.45 13.97
CA GLY A 99 2.13 -4.27 13.12
C GLY A 99 1.28 -4.47 11.87
N ARG A 100 1.19 -3.44 11.03
CA ARG A 100 0.52 -3.57 9.74
C ARG A 100 1.37 -4.43 8.81
N ALA A 101 0.81 -5.55 8.33
CA ALA A 101 1.47 -6.40 7.36
C ALA A 101 1.76 -5.61 6.07
N ARG A 102 2.94 -5.85 5.50
CA ARG A 102 3.27 -5.33 4.18
C ARG A 102 2.46 -6.06 3.11
N LEU A 103 2.06 -5.33 2.08
CA LEU A 103 1.43 -5.90 0.90
C LEU A 103 2.47 -6.66 0.08
N THR A 104 2.15 -7.90 -0.25
CA THR A 104 2.87 -8.75 -1.20
C THR A 104 2.69 -8.24 -2.63
N SER A 105 3.57 -8.64 -3.54
CA SER A 105 3.44 -8.30 -4.96
C SER A 105 2.11 -8.73 -5.56
N ASN A 106 1.59 -9.90 -5.17
CA ASN A 106 0.31 -10.41 -5.65
C ASN A 106 -0.88 -9.59 -5.12
N GLU A 107 -0.86 -9.22 -3.84
CA GLU A 107 -1.89 -8.33 -3.26
C GLU A 107 -1.90 -6.98 -4.00
N LYS A 108 -0.73 -6.42 -4.35
CA LYS A 108 -0.65 -5.16 -5.11
C LYS A 108 -1.18 -5.29 -6.54
N LEU A 109 -0.87 -6.39 -7.24
CA LEU A 109 -1.44 -6.69 -8.56
C LEU A 109 -2.97 -6.78 -8.48
N MET A 110 -3.49 -7.50 -7.49
CA MET A 110 -4.92 -7.65 -7.27
C MET A 110 -5.59 -6.30 -7.00
N LEU A 111 -5.02 -5.47 -6.12
CA LEU A 111 -5.55 -4.14 -5.80
C LEU A 111 -5.57 -3.20 -7.02
N ALA A 112 -4.54 -3.24 -7.86
CA ALA A 112 -4.48 -2.48 -9.11
C ALA A 112 -5.61 -2.89 -10.08
N SER A 113 -5.83 -4.19 -10.27
CA SER A 113 -6.92 -4.74 -11.10
C SER A 113 -8.30 -4.40 -10.53
N MET A 114 -8.43 -4.45 -9.20
CA MET A 114 -9.67 -4.07 -8.52
C MET A 114 -9.98 -2.58 -8.75
N PHE A 115 -8.98 -1.70 -8.57
CA PHE A 115 -9.14 -0.27 -8.84
C PHE A 115 -9.51 -0.01 -10.31
N HIS A 116 -8.92 -0.74 -11.27
CA HIS A 116 -9.28 -0.63 -12.68
C HIS A 116 -10.79 -0.86 -12.91
N SER A 117 -11.34 -1.88 -12.26
CA SER A 117 -12.77 -2.20 -12.36
C SER A 117 -13.63 -1.14 -11.68
N LEU A 118 -13.26 -0.70 -10.48
CA LEU A 118 -13.96 0.37 -9.74
C LEU A 118 -13.96 1.69 -10.52
N PHE A 119 -12.85 2.03 -11.17
CA PHE A 119 -12.72 3.21 -12.02
C PHE A 119 -13.76 3.21 -13.14
N ALA A 120 -13.92 2.08 -13.84
CA ALA A 120 -14.88 1.93 -14.93
C ALA A 120 -16.33 1.96 -14.42
N ILE A 121 -16.62 1.28 -13.30
CA ILE A 121 -17.93 1.29 -12.66
C ILE A 121 -18.32 2.72 -12.26
N GLY A 122 -17.39 3.49 -11.69
CA GLY A 122 -17.63 4.88 -11.31
C GLY A 122 -18.03 5.76 -12.50
N SER A 123 -17.40 5.56 -13.66
CA SER A 123 -17.79 6.28 -14.89
C SER A 123 -19.15 5.82 -15.43
N GLN A 124 -19.42 4.51 -15.43
CA GLN A 124 -20.67 3.94 -15.96
C GLN A 124 -21.90 4.27 -15.12
N LEU A 125 -21.75 4.32 -13.80
CA LEU A 125 -22.83 4.65 -12.87
C LEU A 125 -22.98 6.16 -12.63
N SER A 126 -22.19 6.99 -13.32
CA SER A 126 -22.25 8.42 -13.14
C SER A 126 -23.60 8.98 -13.61
N PRO A 127 -24.25 9.85 -12.81
CA PRO A 127 -25.48 10.52 -13.23
C PRO A 127 -25.22 11.63 -14.26
N GLU A 128 -23.97 12.09 -14.40
CA GLU A 128 -23.58 13.18 -15.28
C GLU A 128 -23.00 12.68 -16.61
N VAL A 129 -23.40 13.32 -17.71
CA VAL A 129 -22.93 12.97 -19.05
C VAL A 129 -21.47 13.41 -19.23
N GLY A 130 -20.64 12.54 -19.81
CA GLY A 130 -19.22 12.85 -20.04
C GLY A 130 -18.35 12.73 -18.78
N SER A 131 -18.85 12.07 -17.74
CA SER A 131 -18.08 11.77 -16.54
C SER A 131 -16.87 10.88 -16.83
N SER A 132 -15.73 11.26 -16.25
CA SER A 132 -14.56 10.38 -16.15
C SER A 132 -14.80 9.27 -15.12
N GLY A 133 -13.82 8.38 -14.96
CA GLY A 133 -13.80 7.42 -13.85
C GLY A 133 -13.36 8.08 -12.54
N ILE A 134 -12.99 7.26 -11.55
CA ILE A 134 -12.57 7.75 -10.23
C ILE A 134 -11.25 8.54 -10.37
N GLU A 135 -11.31 9.86 -10.17
CA GLU A 135 -10.12 10.74 -10.12
C GLU A 135 -9.58 10.92 -8.71
N MET A 136 -10.44 10.83 -7.70
CA MET A 136 -10.06 10.96 -6.28
C MET A 136 -10.91 10.06 -5.40
N LEU A 137 -10.28 9.37 -4.46
CA LEU A 137 -10.92 8.59 -3.40
C LEU A 137 -10.31 8.98 -2.06
N GLU A 138 -11.13 9.52 -1.18
CA GLU A 138 -10.71 10.01 0.14
C GLU A 138 -11.10 9.05 1.26
N THR A 139 -10.18 8.87 2.21
CA THR A 139 -10.40 8.14 3.46
C THR A 139 -9.91 8.99 4.64
N ASP A 140 -10.13 8.52 5.85
CA ASP A 140 -9.63 9.13 7.09
C ASP A 140 -8.09 9.11 7.20
N THR A 141 -7.43 8.15 6.54
CA THR A 141 -5.97 7.95 6.68
C THR A 141 -5.16 8.26 5.42
N PHE A 142 -5.78 8.21 4.25
CA PHE A 142 -5.13 8.51 2.97
C PHE A 142 -6.11 9.05 1.94
N LYS A 143 -5.58 9.74 0.94
CA LYS A 143 -6.27 10.13 -0.28
C LYS A 143 -5.57 9.50 -1.48
N LEU A 144 -6.36 8.85 -2.33
CA LEU A 144 -5.93 8.28 -3.60
C LEU A 144 -6.29 9.27 -4.70
N HIS A 145 -5.29 9.67 -5.49
CA HIS A 145 -5.49 10.48 -6.69
C HIS A 145 -5.16 9.64 -7.92
N CYS A 146 -5.97 9.75 -8.97
CA CYS A 146 -5.80 9.00 -10.20
C CYS A 146 -5.89 9.92 -11.42
N PHE A 147 -4.86 9.86 -12.27
CA PHE A 147 -4.84 10.53 -13.58
C PHE A 147 -4.80 9.49 -14.69
N GLN A 148 -5.79 9.51 -15.59
CA GLN A 148 -5.85 8.64 -16.77
C GLN A 148 -5.39 9.40 -18.02
N THR A 149 -4.49 8.80 -18.80
CA THR A 149 -4.08 9.32 -20.12
C THR A 149 -5.11 9.01 -21.19
N LEU A 150 -5.02 9.72 -22.34
CA LEU A 150 -5.83 9.41 -23.53
C LEU A 150 -5.61 7.98 -24.05
N THR A 151 -4.43 7.39 -23.82
CA THR A 151 -4.11 6.00 -24.17
C THR A 151 -4.62 4.97 -23.15
N GLY A 152 -5.18 5.43 -22.02
CA GLY A 152 -5.82 4.60 -21.00
C GLY A 152 -4.90 4.14 -19.86
N ILE A 153 -3.64 4.60 -19.82
CA ILE A 153 -2.71 4.37 -18.70
C ILE A 153 -3.17 5.21 -17.51
N LYS A 154 -3.10 4.65 -16.30
CA LYS A 154 -3.51 5.31 -15.06
C LYS A 154 -2.31 5.49 -14.14
N PHE A 155 -2.10 6.71 -13.69
CA PHE A 155 -1.13 7.06 -12.65
C PHE A 155 -1.90 7.29 -11.36
N ILE A 156 -1.54 6.53 -10.33
CA ILE A 156 -2.23 6.55 -9.04
C ILE A 156 -1.23 6.92 -7.96
N VAL A 157 -1.57 7.88 -7.12
CA VAL A 157 -0.76 8.31 -5.98
C VAL A 157 -1.60 8.20 -4.71
N LEU A 158 -1.06 7.50 -3.71
CA LEU A 158 -1.59 7.49 -2.35
C LEU A 158 -0.81 8.50 -1.50
N ALA A 159 -1.52 9.40 -0.81
CA ALA A 159 -0.91 10.41 0.05
C ALA A 159 -1.74 10.68 1.31
N ASP A 160 -1.18 11.41 2.27
CA ASP A 160 -1.90 11.97 3.42
C ASP A 160 -3.03 12.88 2.89
N PRO A 161 -4.25 12.84 3.46
CA PRO A 161 -5.37 13.63 2.95
C PRO A 161 -5.11 15.14 2.88
N ARG A 162 -4.15 15.66 3.66
CA ARG A 162 -3.74 17.06 3.71
C ARG A 162 -2.62 17.42 2.73
N GLN A 163 -2.05 16.44 2.03
CA GLN A 163 -1.01 16.69 1.06
C GLN A 163 -1.58 17.43 -0.15
N ALA A 164 -0.98 18.57 -0.50
CA ALA A 164 -1.36 19.33 -1.68
C ALA A 164 -0.41 19.05 -2.86
N GLY A 165 -0.73 19.63 -4.03
CA GLY A 165 0.14 19.56 -5.21
C GLY A 165 0.18 18.19 -5.90
N ILE A 166 -0.72 17.26 -5.56
CA ILE A 166 -0.74 15.92 -6.16
C ILE A 166 -1.05 15.96 -7.66
N ASP A 167 -1.89 16.88 -8.14
CA ASP A 167 -2.18 17.01 -9.58
C ASP A 167 -0.94 17.40 -10.39
N ALA A 168 -0.09 18.27 -9.84
CA ALA A 168 1.18 18.65 -10.46
C ALA A 168 2.14 17.46 -10.49
N LEU A 169 2.19 16.68 -9.40
CA LEU A 169 2.96 15.43 -9.34
C LEU A 169 2.47 14.42 -10.39
N LEU A 170 1.16 14.18 -10.51
CA LEU A 170 0.59 13.25 -11.49
C LEU A 170 0.96 13.65 -12.93
N ARG A 171 0.86 14.94 -13.27
CA ARG A 171 1.33 15.46 -14.57
C ARG A 171 2.82 15.25 -14.75
N LYS A 172 3.63 15.47 -13.71
CA LYS A 172 5.08 15.24 -13.78
C LYS A 172 5.43 13.77 -13.99
N ILE A 173 4.71 12.85 -13.34
CA ILE A 173 4.88 11.40 -13.54
C ILE A 173 4.54 11.03 -14.98
N TYR A 174 3.50 11.63 -15.57
CA TYR A 174 3.15 11.41 -16.97
C TYR A 174 4.24 11.89 -17.94
N GLU A 175 4.88 13.04 -17.69
CA GLU A 175 6.06 13.49 -18.46
C GLU A 175 7.20 12.48 -18.38
N ILE A 176 7.55 12.04 -17.16
CA ILE A 176 8.62 11.06 -16.92
C ILE A 176 8.29 9.73 -17.62
N TYR A 177 7.04 9.27 -17.58
CA TYR A 177 6.59 8.08 -18.29
C TYR A 177 6.75 8.24 -19.81
N SER A 178 6.38 9.39 -20.36
CA SER A 178 6.48 9.66 -21.78
C SER A 178 7.95 9.65 -22.25
N ASP A 179 8.86 10.18 -21.43
CA ASP A 179 10.29 10.22 -21.76
C ASP A 179 10.98 8.86 -21.64
N PHE A 180 10.68 8.07 -20.61
CA PHE A 180 11.48 6.86 -20.32
C PHE A 180 10.78 5.55 -20.71
N ALA A 181 9.45 5.53 -20.80
CA ALA A 181 8.72 4.35 -21.27
C ALA A 181 8.49 4.42 -22.78
N LEU A 182 7.98 5.55 -23.31
CA LEU A 182 7.57 5.63 -24.72
C LEU A 182 8.72 5.93 -25.69
N LYS A 183 9.82 6.55 -25.25
CA LYS A 183 11.02 6.71 -26.09
C LYS A 183 11.86 5.44 -26.21
N ASN A 184 11.53 4.38 -25.45
CA ASN A 184 12.19 3.10 -25.58
C ASN A 184 11.48 2.26 -26.66
N PRO A 185 12.07 2.07 -27.86
CA PRO A 185 11.42 1.38 -28.97
C PRO A 185 11.18 -0.11 -28.71
N PHE A 186 11.79 -0.68 -27.67
CA PHE A 186 11.62 -2.08 -27.27
C PHE A 186 10.65 -2.24 -26.08
N TYR A 187 10.05 -1.15 -25.60
CA TYR A 187 9.11 -1.21 -24.49
C TYR A 187 7.75 -1.74 -24.94
N SER A 188 7.30 -2.83 -24.33
CA SER A 188 5.94 -3.33 -24.48
C SER A 188 5.04 -2.75 -23.38
N LEU A 189 3.86 -2.25 -23.74
CA LEU A 189 2.92 -1.59 -22.83
C LEU A 189 2.39 -2.49 -21.72
N GLU A 190 2.47 -3.81 -21.90
CA GLU A 190 2.04 -4.81 -20.91
C GLU A 190 3.16 -5.22 -19.96
N MET A 191 4.39 -4.79 -20.22
CA MET A 191 5.56 -5.17 -19.44
C MET A 191 5.86 -4.14 -18.34
N PRO A 192 6.39 -4.60 -17.20
CA PRO A 192 6.81 -3.69 -16.14
C PRO A 192 7.87 -2.69 -16.61
N ILE A 193 7.76 -1.44 -16.17
CA ILE A 193 8.77 -0.40 -16.39
C ILE A 193 9.97 -0.73 -15.51
N ARG A 194 11.09 -1.10 -16.14
CA ARG A 194 12.37 -1.42 -15.47
C ARG A 194 13.47 -0.41 -15.76
N CYS A 195 13.11 0.73 -16.34
CA CYS A 195 14.07 1.77 -16.69
C CYS A 195 14.57 2.47 -15.42
N GLU A 196 15.86 2.37 -15.12
CA GLU A 196 16.45 3.00 -13.94
C GLU A 196 16.31 4.54 -13.96
N LEU A 197 16.35 5.15 -15.14
CA LEU A 197 16.14 6.59 -15.28
C LEU A 197 14.71 7.00 -14.92
N PHE A 198 13.72 6.14 -15.18
CA PHE A 198 12.34 6.37 -14.73
C PHE A 198 12.29 6.38 -13.20
N ASP A 199 12.91 5.38 -12.54
CA ASP A 199 12.98 5.30 -11.08
C ASP A 199 13.64 6.52 -10.45
N GLN A 200 14.79 6.94 -10.98
CA GLN A 200 15.54 8.08 -10.45
C GLN A 200 14.76 9.39 -10.58
N ASN A 201 14.18 9.65 -11.76
CA ASN A 201 13.41 10.87 -11.99
C ASN A 201 12.09 10.88 -11.19
N LEU A 202 11.45 9.72 -11.01
CA LEU A 202 10.27 9.60 -10.16
C LEU A 202 10.59 9.93 -8.71
N LYS A 203 11.68 9.38 -8.15
CA LYS A 203 12.11 9.69 -6.78
C LYS A 203 12.38 11.17 -6.59
N SER A 204 13.10 11.81 -7.52
CA SER A 204 13.32 13.26 -7.50
C SER A 204 12.01 14.06 -7.55
N ALA A 205 11.04 13.64 -8.38
CA ALA A 205 9.73 14.29 -8.44
C ALA A 205 8.94 14.14 -7.13
N LEU A 206 9.02 12.98 -6.48
CA LEU A 206 8.41 12.73 -5.17
C LEU A 206 9.02 13.61 -4.09
N GLU A 207 10.35 13.74 -4.05
CA GLU A 207 11.03 14.63 -3.09
C GLU A 207 10.63 16.10 -3.24
N ILE A 208 10.39 16.56 -4.48
CA ILE A 208 9.89 17.91 -4.75
C ILE A 208 8.44 18.04 -4.29
N ALA A 209 7.60 17.05 -4.58
CA ALA A 209 6.19 17.06 -4.18
C ALA A 209 6.02 17.00 -2.65
N GLU A 210 6.89 16.30 -1.92
CA GLU A 210 6.88 16.31 -0.46
C GLU A 210 7.13 17.72 0.12
N LYS A 211 7.90 18.56 -0.57
CA LYS A 211 8.17 19.95 -0.17
C LYS A 211 7.02 20.90 -0.49
N ALA A 212 6.04 20.49 -1.31
CA ALA A 212 4.89 21.31 -1.69
C ALA A 212 3.92 21.58 -0.51
N GLY A 213 4.17 20.97 0.66
CA GLY A 213 3.51 21.31 1.92
C GLY A 213 2.18 20.61 2.17
N THR A 214 1.79 20.58 3.44
CA THR A 214 0.42 20.24 3.86
C THR A 214 -0.30 21.55 4.16
N PHE A 215 -1.22 21.97 3.28
CA PHE A 215 -2.05 23.14 3.58
C PHE A 215 -3.22 22.67 4.45
N GLY A 216 -3.14 22.94 5.75
CA GLY A 216 -4.26 22.72 6.67
C GLY A 216 -5.26 23.88 6.63
N PRO A 217 -6.49 23.69 7.13
CA PRO A 217 -7.47 24.76 7.28
C PRO A 217 -6.99 25.71 8.39
N GLY A 218 -6.26 26.74 7.99
CA GLY A 218 -5.65 27.74 8.88
C GLY A 218 -5.07 28.94 8.14
N SER A 219 -5.51 29.16 6.89
CA SER A 219 -5.28 30.37 6.09
C SER A 219 -6.63 30.94 5.68
#